data_AF-A0A8J7SCZ5-F1
#
_entry.id   AF-A0A8J7SCZ5-F1
#
_cell.length_a   1.000
_cell.length_b   1.000
_cell.length_c   1.000
_cell.angle_alpha   90.00
_cell.angle_beta   90.00
_cell.angle_gamma   90.00
#
_symmetry.space_group_name_H-M   'P 1'
#
loop_
_entity.id
_entity.type
_entity.pdbx_description
1 polymer ?
#
loop_
_entity_poly.entity_id
_entity_poly.type
_entity_poly.pdbx_seq_one_letter_code
_entity_poly.pdbx_strand_id
1 'polypeptide(L)'
;MKEEGNKSLASKVFRVETFILLVGVGCIIEGIVDGMTMPIFYGICIMLGSIVLHLVKKKDWEKHWAEQQRIRQNYEQRMAEEKKRKESGGSTDR
;
A
#
# COMPACT_ATOMS: atom_id res chain seq x y z
N MET A 1 -0.65 12.70 15.95
CA MET A 1 -1.67 12.71 14.89
C MET A 1 -0.99 12.56 13.53
N LYS A 2 -0.77 11.34 13.02
CA LYS A 2 -0.14 11.12 11.68
C LYS A 2 -0.51 9.77 11.05
N GLU A 3 -1.64 9.18 11.46
CA GLU A 3 -2.08 7.86 11.00
C GLU A 3 -3.30 7.89 10.06
N GLU A 4 -3.97 9.03 9.89
CA GLU A 4 -5.22 9.13 9.12
C GLU A 4 -5.01 9.26 7.60
N GLY A 5 -3.88 9.82 7.16
CA GLY A 5 -3.60 10.03 5.73
C GLY A 5 -3.40 8.73 4.94
N ASN A 6 -2.71 7.74 5.53
CA ASN A 6 -2.35 6.49 4.83
C ASN A 6 -3.55 5.56 4.66
N LYS A 7 -4.49 5.55 5.62
CA LYS A 7 -5.74 4.77 5.51
C LYS A 7 -6.67 5.34 4.43
N SER A 8 -6.69 6.66 4.25
CA SER A 8 -7.53 7.36 3.25
C SER A 8 -7.07 7.12 1.80
N LEU A 9 -5.76 7.10 1.55
CA LEU A 9 -5.23 6.79 0.22
C LEU A 9 -5.36 5.30 -0.13
N ALA A 10 -5.02 4.41 0.81
CA ALA A 10 -5.15 2.97 0.60
C ALA A 10 -6.60 2.57 0.29
N SER A 11 -7.57 3.12 1.01
CA SER A 11 -9.00 2.88 0.77
C SER A 11 -9.50 3.46 -0.55
N LYS A 12 -9.01 4.62 -1.00
CA LYS A 12 -9.32 5.17 -2.33
C LYS A 12 -8.77 4.31 -3.45
N VAL A 13 -7.51 3.88 -3.38
CA VAL A 13 -6.91 3.06 -4.43
C VAL A 13 -7.54 1.66 -4.43
N PHE A 14 -7.88 1.10 -3.27
CA PHE A 14 -8.64 -0.16 -3.20
C PHE A 14 -10.03 -0.04 -3.84
N ARG A 15 -10.71 1.10 -3.66
CA ARG A 15 -12.03 1.36 -4.25
C ARG A 15 -11.98 1.46 -5.78
N VAL A 16 -10.99 2.17 -6.33
CA VAL A 16 -10.79 2.27 -7.80
C VAL A 16 -10.44 0.92 -8.40
N GLU A 17 -9.57 0.15 -7.75
CA GLU A 17 -9.14 -1.17 -8.22
C GLU A 17 -10.30 -2.18 -8.21
N THR A 18 -11.15 -2.13 -7.19
CA THR A 18 -12.39 -2.94 -7.14
C THR A 18 -13.34 -2.58 -8.29
N PHE A 19 -13.45 -1.29 -8.62
CA PHE A 19 -14.25 -0.84 -9.76
C PHE A 19 -13.71 -1.36 -11.10
N ILE A 20 -12.39 -1.33 -11.30
CA ILE A 20 -11.74 -1.85 -12.51
C ILE A 20 -11.99 -3.36 -12.66
N LEU A 21 -11.91 -4.11 -11.57
CA LEU A 21 -12.23 -5.54 -11.54
C LEU A 21 -13.69 -5.81 -11.94
N LEU A 22 -14.64 -5.04 -11.39
CA LEU A 22 -16.06 -5.17 -11.72
C LEU A 22 -16.35 -4.86 -13.19
N VAL A 23 -15.71 -3.83 -13.75
CA VAL A 23 -15.83 -3.50 -15.18
C VAL A 23 -15.26 -4.62 -16.03
N GLY A 24 -14.10 -5.18 -15.68
CA GLY A 24 -13.52 -6.33 -16.37
C GLY A 24 -14.45 -7.54 -16.37
N VAL A 25 -15.06 -7.88 -15.23
CA VAL A 25 -16.05 -8.96 -15.13
C VAL A 25 -17.28 -8.67 -15.97
N GLY A 26 -17.79 -7.43 -15.98
CA GLY A 26 -18.91 -7.01 -16.82
C GLY A 26 -18.65 -7.23 -18.31
N CYS A 27 -17.47 -6.84 -18.81
CA CYS A 27 -17.09 -7.05 -20.21
C CYS A 27 -16.99 -8.53 -20.59
N ILE A 28 -16.56 -9.40 -19.67
CA ILE A 28 -16.53 -10.86 -19.91
C ILE A 28 -17.96 -11.40 -20.02
N ILE A 29 -18.86 -10.97 -19.13
CA ILE A 29 -20.26 -11.41 -19.13
C ILE A 29 -20.95 -10.98 -20.43
N GLU A 30 -20.82 -9.70 -20.82
CA GLU A 30 -21.38 -9.22 -22.10
C GLU A 30 -20.80 -9.98 -23.30
N GLY A 31 -19.49 -10.22 -23.32
CA GLY A 31 -18.85 -10.99 -24.38
C GLY A 31 -19.36 -12.43 -24.50
N ILE A 32 -19.66 -13.07 -23.37
CA ILE A 32 -20.25 -14.42 -23.34
C ILE A 32 -21.71 -14.41 -23.82
N VAL A 33 -22.49 -13.41 -23.43
CA VAL A 33 -23.90 -13.28 -23.83
C VAL A 33 -24.04 -13.01 -25.33
N ASP A 34 -23.24 -12.09 -25.87
CA ASP A 34 -23.27 -11.73 -27.29
C ASP A 34 -22.45 -12.66 -28.19
N GLY A 35 -21.71 -13.62 -27.60
CA GLY A 35 -20.85 -14.55 -28.33
C GLY A 35 -19.65 -13.87 -29.02
N MET A 36 -19.31 -12.65 -28.62
CA MET A 36 -18.21 -11.88 -29.20
C MET A 36 -16.90 -12.18 -28.47
N THR A 37 -15.90 -12.66 -29.22
CA THR A 37 -14.58 -13.05 -28.67
C THR A 37 -13.75 -11.84 -28.20
N MET A 38 -13.94 -10.67 -28.82
CA MET A 38 -13.16 -9.47 -28.50
C MET A 38 -13.44 -8.92 -27.09
N PRO A 39 -14.70 -8.71 -26.67
CA PRO A 39 -15.01 -8.30 -25.29
C PRO A 39 -14.46 -9.26 -24.22
N ILE A 40 -14.47 -10.57 -24.48
CA ILE A 40 -13.89 -11.57 -23.59
C ILE A 40 -12.37 -11.38 -23.46
N PHE A 41 -11.67 -11.17 -24.58
CA PHE A 41 -10.23 -10.91 -24.59
C PHE A 41 -9.88 -9.66 -23.78
N TYR A 42 -10.60 -8.55 -23.99
CA TYR A 42 -10.38 -7.32 -23.23
C TYR A 42 -10.69 -7.51 -21.73
N GLY A 43 -11.73 -8.25 -21.40
CA GLY A 43 -12.05 -8.62 -20.03
C GLY A 43 -10.93 -9.40 -19.34
N ILE A 44 -10.34 -10.39 -20.03
CA ILE A 44 -9.18 -11.14 -19.52
C ILE A 44 -7.96 -10.23 -19.34
N CYS A 45 -7.69 -9.34 -20.30
CA CYS A 45 -6.59 -8.36 -20.19
C CYS A 45 -6.78 -7.42 -18.98
N ILE A 46 -8.01 -6.96 -18.71
CA ILE A 46 -8.32 -6.11 -17.55
C ILE A 46 -8.12 -6.89 -16.24
N MET A 47 -8.54 -8.15 -16.19
CA MET A 47 -8.33 -9.03 -15.04
C MET A 47 -6.83 -9.22 -14.76
N LEU A 48 -6.03 -9.54 -15.78
CA LEU A 48 -4.59 -9.69 -15.66
C LEU A 48 -3.91 -8.38 -15.23
N GLY A 49 -4.32 -7.26 -15.83
CA GLY A 49 -3.85 -5.92 -15.43
C GLY A 49 -4.13 -5.62 -13.96
N SER A 50 -5.33 -5.96 -13.46
CA SER A 50 -5.67 -5.80 -12.05
C SER A 50 -4.85 -6.69 -11.12
N ILE A 51 -4.58 -7.95 -11.51
CA ILE A 51 -3.72 -8.84 -10.71
C ILE A 51 -2.31 -8.28 -10.61
N VAL A 52 -1.74 -7.81 -11.72
CA VAL A 52 -0.41 -7.19 -11.74
C VAL A 52 -0.40 -5.94 -10.86
N LEU A 53 -1.44 -5.10 -10.95
CA LEU A 53 -1.57 -3.90 -10.10
C LEU A 53 -1.62 -4.27 -8.61
N HIS A 54 -2.30 -5.35 -8.26
CA HIS A 54 -2.38 -5.86 -6.89
C HIS A 54 -1.02 -6.35 -6.38
N LEU A 55 -0.27 -7.07 -7.21
CA LEU A 55 1.08 -7.54 -6.88
C LEU A 55 2.07 -6.39 -6.70
N VAL A 56 2.02 -5.39 -7.59
CA VAL A 56 2.84 -4.18 -7.51
C VAL A 56 2.51 -3.43 -6.23
N LYS A 57 1.23 -3.20 -5.92
CA LYS A 57 0.82 -2.53 -4.68
C LYS A 57 1.28 -3.29 -3.45
N LYS A 58 1.13 -4.61 -3.39
CA LYS A 58 1.60 -5.39 -2.23
C LYS A 58 3.11 -5.25 -2.05
N LYS A 59 3.88 -5.39 -3.14
CA LYS A 59 5.34 -5.35 -3.11
C LYS A 59 5.91 -3.96 -2.83
N ASP A 60 5.34 -2.92 -3.42
CA ASP A 60 5.76 -1.54 -3.19
C ASP A 60 5.34 -1.04 -1.80
N TRP A 61 4.18 -1.46 -1.30
CA TRP A 61 3.73 -1.10 0.04
C TRP A 61 4.66 -1.66 1.12
N GLU A 62 5.09 -2.91 1.00
CA GLU A 62 6.07 -3.51 1.92
C GLU A 62 7.43 -2.79 1.88
N LYS A 63 7.92 -2.44 0.68
CA LYS A 63 9.17 -1.66 0.53
C LYS A 63 9.08 -0.28 1.16
N HIS A 64 7.99 0.45 0.89
CA HIS A 64 7.78 1.77 1.48
C HIS A 64 7.63 1.71 3.00
N TRP A 65 7.00 0.66 3.54
CA TRP A 65 6.88 0.47 4.98
C TRP A 65 8.22 0.12 5.64
N ALA A 66 9.04 -0.70 4.99
CA ALA A 66 10.38 -1.03 5.48
C ALA A 66 11.29 0.21 5.59
N GLU A 67 11.22 1.12 4.61
CA GLU A 67 11.98 2.36 4.62
C GLU A 67 11.51 3.31 5.75
N GLN A 68 10.20 3.44 5.94
CA GLN A 68 9.62 4.21 7.04
C GLN A 68 10.01 3.66 8.42
N GLN A 69 10.03 2.33 8.57
CA GLN A 69 10.45 1.71 9.83
C GLN A 69 11.94 1.91 10.13
N ARG A 70 12.82 1.87 9.11
CA ARG A 70 14.25 2.19 9.30
C ARG A 70 14.47 3.61 9.79
N ILE A 71 13.78 4.58 9.19
CA ILE A 71 13.87 5.99 9.62
C ILE A 71 13.35 6.15 11.05
N ARG A 72 12.25 5.48 11.39
CA ARG A 72 11.65 5.51 12.73
C ARG A 72 12.59 4.94 13.80
N GLN A 73 13.20 3.79 13.53
CA GLN A 73 14.15 3.15 14.45
C GLN A 73 15.38 4.03 14.68
N ASN A 74 15.90 4.66 13.63
CA ASN A 74 17.06 5.54 13.74
C ASN A 74 16.74 6.79 14.59
N TYR A 75 15.53 7.36 14.43
CA TYR A 75 15.07 8.45 15.30
C TYR A 75 14.91 8.03 16.76
N GLU A 76 14.33 6.85 17.02
CA GLU A 76 14.15 6.33 18.39
C GLU A 76 15.48 6.03 19.07
N GLN A 77 16.48 5.53 18.34
CA GLN A 77 17.83 5.33 18.87
C GLN A 77 18.49 6.66 19.29
N ARG A 78 18.42 7.70 18.44
CA ARG A 78 18.97 9.02 18.78
C ARG A 78 18.29 9.65 19.99
N MET A 79 16.97 9.50 20.10
CA MET A 79 16.22 9.98 21.27
C MET A 79 16.57 9.20 22.55
N ALA A 80 16.80 7.88 22.46
CA ALA A 80 17.20 7.05 23.59
C ALA A 80 18.62 7.38 24.08
N GLU A 81 19.55 7.66 23.16
CA GLU A 81 20.90 8.11 23.50
C GLU A 81 20.91 9.48 24.17
N GLU A 82 20.12 10.44 23.67
CA GLU A 82 19.98 11.74 24.33
C GLU A 82 19.36 11.62 25.72
N LYS A 83 18.38 10.72 25.90
CA LYS A 83 17.76 10.49 27.21
C LYS A 83 18.75 9.87 28.19
N LYS A 84 19.51 8.85 27.75
CA LYS A 84 20.59 8.24 28.56
C LYS A 84 21.68 9.24 28.92
N ARG A 85 22.06 10.14 28.01
CA ARG A 85 23.06 11.19 28.25
C ARG A 85 22.56 12.24 29.25
N LYS A 86 21.26 12.57 29.25
CA LYS A 86 20.65 13.46 30.25
C LYS A 86 20.54 12.78 31.62
N GLU A 87 20.22 11.49 31.66
CA GLU A 87 20.15 10.70 32.90
C GLU A 87 21.55 10.47 33.51
N SER A 88 22.57 10.19 32.70
CA SER A 88 23.95 10.02 33.19
C SER A 88 24.66 11.33 33.53
N GLY A 89 24.33 12.43 32.84
CA GLY A 89 24.87 13.77 33.14
C GLY A 89 24.22 14.46 34.35
N GLY A 90 23.04 14.01 34.79
CA GLY A 90 22.32 14.58 35.95
C GLY A 90 22.68 13.95 37.30
N SER A 91 23.53 12.92 37.35
CA SER A 91 23.84 12.17 38.57
C SER A 91 25.17 12.57 39.25
N THR A 92 25.97 13.46 38.66
CA THR A 92 27.31 13.83 39.17
C THR A 92 27.30 15.13 39.98
N ASP A 93 26.15 15.58 40.46
CA ASP A 93 26.04 16.82 41.24
C ASP A 93 25.01 16.65 42.38
N ARG A 94 25.30 15.75 43.32
CA ARG A 94 24.69 15.66 44.66
C ARG A 94 25.64 15.01 45.66
#